data_AF-A0A2N5AHY2-F1
#
_entry.id   AF-A0A2N5AHY2-F1
#
_cell.length_a   1.000
_cell.length_b   1.000
_cell.length_c   1.000
_cell.angle_alpha   90.00
_cell.angle_beta   90.00
_cell.angle_gamma   90.00
#
_symmetry.space_group_name_H-M   'P 1'
#
loop_
_entity.id
_entity.type
_entity.pdbx_description
1 polymer ?
#
loop_
_entity_poly.entity_id
_entity_poly.type
_entity_poly.pdbx_seq_one_letter_code
_entity_poly.pdbx_strand_id
1 'polypeptide(L)'
;MNRRRFLKSSMAVAAVCGTSGVASLFSQAAFAEDAGIADGQTRRFDYTVLQAMAHDLARQPWGGAPRDLPPTLANLTPQAYNSIQYDANHSLWNNIEERKLDIQFFHVGMGFRRRVRMFSLDAATQQAREIHFRPELFKYNDAGVDTRQLEGQSDLGFAGFRVFKAPELARRDIVAFLGASYFRAVDSTYQYGLSARGLAVDTFTDTPEEFPDFTSFWFETVKGDATVFTVYALLDSPSITGAYKFTIHCQDTQVIMDVENHLYARKDIKQLGIAPMTSMFSCGNNERRMCDTIHPQIHDSDRLSMWLGNGEWVCRPLNNPQKLQFNAFQDKNPRGFGLLQLDRDFSHYQDVMGWYN
;
A
#
# COMPACT_ATOMS: atom_id res chain seq x y z
N MET A 1 29.59 -33.12 -12.44
CA MET A 1 30.26 -32.72 -13.70
C MET A 1 30.78 -31.29 -13.54
N ASN A 2 32.10 -31.07 -13.64
CA ASN A 2 32.76 -29.89 -13.08
C ASN A 2 32.69 -28.69 -14.05
N ARG A 3 31.85 -27.67 -13.75
CA ARG A 3 31.52 -26.49 -14.59
C ARG A 3 32.73 -25.75 -15.18
N ARG A 4 33.88 -25.76 -14.48
CA ARG A 4 35.13 -25.11 -14.93
C ARG A 4 35.79 -25.77 -16.15
N ARG A 5 35.58 -27.07 -16.37
CA ARG A 5 36.15 -27.78 -17.54
C ARG A 5 35.32 -27.59 -18.81
N PHE A 6 34.00 -27.42 -18.66
CA PHE A 6 33.10 -27.15 -19.79
C PHE A 6 33.37 -25.77 -20.38
N LEU A 7 33.49 -24.74 -19.55
CA LEU A 7 33.79 -23.37 -20.00
C LEU A 7 35.15 -23.23 -20.70
N LYS A 8 36.18 -23.98 -20.27
CA LYS A 8 37.50 -23.96 -20.92
C LYS A 8 37.53 -24.69 -22.25
N SER A 9 36.65 -25.68 -22.46
CA SER A 9 36.56 -26.41 -23.74
C SER A 9 35.77 -25.65 -24.79
N SER A 10 34.78 -24.83 -24.39
CA SER A 10 34.00 -23.99 -25.30
C SER A 10 34.82 -22.85 -25.95
N MET A 11 35.79 -22.28 -25.22
CA MET A 11 36.63 -21.21 -25.76
C MET A 11 37.70 -21.69 -26.77
N ALA A 12 38.10 -22.96 -26.70
CA ALA A 12 39.11 -23.51 -27.62
C ALA A 12 38.54 -23.78 -29.03
N VAL A 13 37.23 -24.04 -29.15
CA VAL A 13 36.58 -24.32 -30.43
C VAL A 13 36.32 -23.03 -31.23
N ALA A 14 36.15 -21.89 -30.56
CA ALA A 14 35.89 -20.60 -31.20
C ALA A 14 37.12 -19.97 -31.88
N ALA A 15 38.34 -20.45 -31.60
CA ALA A 15 39.57 -19.93 -32.21
C ALA A 15 39.90 -20.54 -33.59
N VAL A 16 39.21 -21.63 -34.00
CA VAL A 16 39.56 -22.39 -35.22
C VAL A 16 38.63 -22.07 -36.40
N CYS A 17 37.42 -21.58 -36.16
CA CYS A 17 36.46 -21.27 -37.22
C CYS A 17 36.23 -19.77 -37.28
N GLY A 18 37.03 -19.07 -38.09
CA GLY A 18 36.99 -17.62 -38.29
C GLY A 18 35.69 -17.08 -38.91
N THR A 19 34.58 -17.17 -38.18
CA THR A 19 33.30 -16.56 -38.54
C THR A 19 32.95 -15.47 -37.52
N SER A 20 33.31 -14.24 -37.83
CA SER A 20 33.06 -13.03 -37.03
C SER A 20 31.58 -12.57 -37.01
N GLY A 21 30.63 -13.41 -37.48
CA GLY A 21 29.23 -13.02 -37.67
C GLY A 21 28.20 -13.66 -36.73
N VAL A 22 28.57 -14.60 -35.86
CA VAL A 22 27.60 -15.32 -35.01
C VAL A 22 27.78 -15.02 -33.51
N ALA A 23 28.84 -14.29 -33.14
CA ALA A 23 29.11 -13.94 -31.75
C ALA A 23 28.23 -12.79 -31.19
N SER A 24 27.50 -12.06 -32.05
CA SER A 24 26.61 -10.98 -31.64
C SER A 24 25.18 -11.43 -31.29
N LEU A 25 24.83 -12.70 -31.50
CA LEU A 25 23.48 -13.24 -31.20
C LEU A 25 23.37 -13.94 -29.84
N PHE A 26 24.44 -13.97 -29.04
CA PHE A 26 24.44 -14.62 -27.71
C PHE A 26 24.94 -13.71 -26.57
N SER A 27 24.96 -12.40 -26.77
CA SER A 27 25.40 -11.43 -25.74
C SER A 27 24.29 -10.48 -25.25
N GLN A 28 23.01 -10.88 -25.36
CA GLN A 28 21.88 -10.21 -24.69
C GLN A 28 21.15 -11.15 -23.73
N ALA A 29 21.89 -11.77 -22.82
CA ALA A 29 21.32 -12.42 -21.64
C ALA A 29 22.20 -12.14 -20.42
N ALA A 30 22.50 -10.86 -20.20
CA ALA A 30 22.67 -10.33 -18.85
C ALA A 30 21.41 -9.51 -18.54
N PHE A 31 20.26 -10.19 -18.52
CA PHE A 31 19.07 -9.59 -17.93
C PHE A 31 19.35 -9.46 -16.44
N ALA A 32 19.19 -8.25 -15.93
CA ALA A 32 19.17 -7.98 -14.52
C ALA A 32 18.31 -9.05 -13.83
N GLU A 33 18.93 -9.70 -12.85
CA GLU A 33 18.32 -10.65 -11.92
C GLU A 33 17.44 -9.84 -10.95
N ASP A 34 16.45 -9.13 -11.50
CA ASP A 34 15.78 -8.01 -10.83
C ASP A 34 14.40 -8.45 -10.32
N ALA A 35 14.24 -8.34 -9.00
CA ALA A 35 13.21 -8.91 -8.14
C ALA A 35 13.15 -10.45 -8.11
N GLY A 36 14.02 -11.08 -7.30
CA GLY A 36 14.09 -12.55 -7.12
C GLY A 36 12.76 -13.24 -6.71
N ILE A 37 11.76 -12.48 -6.25
CA ILE A 37 10.42 -13.00 -5.90
C ILE A 37 9.36 -12.83 -6.99
N ALA A 38 9.60 -11.98 -7.99
CA ALA A 38 8.70 -11.77 -9.12
C ALA A 38 8.90 -12.93 -10.10
N ASP A 39 7.84 -13.70 -10.32
CA ASP A 39 7.88 -14.98 -11.04
C ASP A 39 6.96 -15.01 -12.27
N GLY A 40 6.06 -14.03 -12.41
CA GLY A 40 5.10 -13.96 -13.51
C GLY A 40 5.71 -13.64 -14.88
N GLN A 41 4.84 -13.54 -15.89
CA GLN A 41 5.26 -13.14 -17.23
C GLN A 41 5.50 -11.63 -17.28
N THR A 42 6.55 -11.25 -17.99
CA THR A 42 6.88 -9.86 -18.27
C THR A 42 5.85 -9.22 -19.20
N ARG A 43 5.39 -8.02 -18.85
CA ARG A 43 4.45 -7.22 -19.65
C ARG A 43 4.87 -5.77 -19.65
N ARG A 44 4.72 -5.09 -20.78
CA ARG A 44 4.95 -3.64 -20.85
C ARG A 44 3.95 -2.90 -19.95
N PHE A 45 4.43 -1.93 -19.18
CA PHE A 45 3.60 -1.13 -18.30
C PHE A 45 4.16 0.29 -18.15
N ASP A 46 3.26 1.26 -18.12
CA ASP A 46 3.51 2.64 -17.69
C ASP A 46 2.19 3.24 -17.15
N TYR A 47 2.23 4.50 -16.71
CA TYR A 47 1.03 5.14 -16.16
C TYR A 47 -0.09 5.31 -17.19
N THR A 48 0.23 5.49 -18.47
CA THR A 48 -0.77 5.61 -19.54
C THR A 48 -1.49 4.28 -19.75
N VAL A 49 -0.76 3.17 -19.69
CA VAL A 49 -1.33 1.83 -19.70
C VAL A 49 -2.30 1.65 -18.51
N LEU A 50 -1.94 2.11 -17.32
CA LEU A 50 -2.83 2.02 -16.15
C LEU A 50 -4.09 2.88 -16.29
N GLN A 51 -3.98 4.08 -16.82
CA GLN A 51 -5.13 4.94 -17.12
C GLN A 51 -6.09 4.26 -18.10
N ALA A 52 -5.56 3.66 -19.17
CA ALA A 52 -6.36 2.89 -20.14
C ALA A 52 -7.03 1.68 -19.48
N MET A 53 -6.31 0.95 -18.62
CA MET A 53 -6.89 -0.17 -17.85
C MET A 53 -8.07 0.29 -16.99
N ALA A 54 -7.92 1.37 -16.22
CA ALA A 54 -8.99 1.89 -15.38
C ALA A 54 -10.19 2.35 -16.21
N HIS A 55 -9.95 3.09 -17.31
CA HIS A 55 -10.97 3.54 -18.23
C HIS A 55 -11.76 2.39 -18.85
N ASP A 56 -11.07 1.37 -19.37
CA ASP A 56 -11.72 0.22 -20.01
C ASP A 56 -12.47 -0.62 -18.98
N LEU A 57 -11.90 -0.75 -17.78
CA LEU A 57 -12.53 -1.43 -16.67
C LEU A 57 -13.86 -0.78 -16.31
N ALA A 58 -13.97 0.57 -16.30
CA ALA A 58 -15.21 1.30 -16.00
C ALA A 58 -16.38 1.00 -16.95
N ARG A 59 -16.11 0.46 -18.15
CA ARG A 59 -17.13 0.11 -19.15
C ARG A 59 -17.68 -1.31 -18.98
N GLN A 60 -17.16 -2.07 -18.04
CA GLN A 60 -17.61 -3.41 -17.74
C GLN A 60 -18.50 -3.40 -16.48
N PRO A 61 -19.30 -4.44 -16.20
CA PRO A 61 -19.88 -4.63 -14.88
C PRO A 61 -18.78 -4.81 -13.83
N TRP A 62 -19.00 -4.32 -12.60
CA TRP A 62 -18.07 -4.56 -11.49
C TRP A 62 -17.96 -6.07 -11.22
N GLY A 63 -16.72 -6.55 -11.04
CA GLY A 63 -16.41 -7.98 -10.89
C GLY A 63 -16.91 -8.64 -9.61
N GLY A 64 -17.54 -7.89 -8.71
CA GLY A 64 -18.17 -8.40 -7.50
C GLY A 64 -17.29 -8.36 -6.25
N ALA A 65 -17.88 -8.84 -5.16
CA ALA A 65 -17.20 -8.97 -3.88
C ALA A 65 -16.05 -9.99 -3.98
N PRO A 66 -15.03 -9.93 -3.10
CA PRO A 66 -13.98 -10.93 -3.05
C PRO A 66 -14.57 -12.33 -2.86
N ARG A 67 -13.99 -13.33 -3.52
CA ARG A 67 -14.29 -14.74 -3.24
C ARG A 67 -13.92 -15.09 -1.80
N ASP A 68 -14.63 -16.06 -1.25
CA ASP A 68 -14.33 -16.56 0.09
C ASP A 68 -12.89 -17.07 0.20
N LEU A 69 -12.32 -16.89 1.39
CA LEU A 69 -11.02 -17.43 1.75
C LEU A 69 -11.17 -18.87 2.24
N PRO A 70 -10.13 -19.70 2.11
CA PRO A 70 -10.07 -20.99 2.78
C PRO A 70 -10.35 -20.85 4.29
N PRO A 71 -11.07 -21.79 4.92
CA PRO A 71 -11.45 -21.69 6.34
C PRO A 71 -10.26 -21.45 7.28
N THR A 72 -9.09 -22.02 6.97
CA THR A 72 -7.86 -21.81 7.74
C THR A 72 -7.38 -20.36 7.78
N LEU A 73 -7.80 -19.51 6.84
CA LEU A 73 -7.49 -18.08 6.79
C LEU A 73 -8.69 -17.21 7.19
N ALA A 74 -9.90 -17.61 6.80
CA ALA A 74 -11.13 -16.85 7.08
C ALA A 74 -11.44 -16.75 8.59
N ASN A 75 -11.11 -17.80 9.36
CA ASN A 75 -11.44 -17.91 10.77
C ASN A 75 -10.28 -17.52 11.71
N LEU A 76 -9.23 -16.87 11.19
CA LEU A 76 -8.12 -16.39 12.02
C LEU A 76 -8.63 -15.35 13.03
N THR A 77 -8.20 -15.50 14.28
CA THR A 77 -8.36 -14.44 15.29
C THR A 77 -7.38 -13.30 14.99
N PRO A 78 -7.62 -12.07 15.52
CA PRO A 78 -6.65 -10.98 15.35
C PRO A 78 -5.24 -11.33 15.83
N GLN A 79 -5.13 -12.07 16.95
CA GLN A 79 -3.84 -12.54 17.46
C GLN A 79 -3.16 -13.51 16.49
N ALA A 80 -3.91 -14.48 15.95
CA ALA A 80 -3.37 -15.46 15.00
C ALA A 80 -3.01 -14.81 13.65
N TYR A 81 -3.77 -13.83 13.19
CA TYR A 81 -3.41 -13.06 11.99
C TYR A 81 -2.12 -12.25 12.22
N ASN A 82 -1.97 -11.61 13.38
CA ASN A 82 -0.76 -10.85 13.73
C ASN A 82 0.49 -11.72 13.94
N SER A 83 0.35 -13.02 14.22
CA SER A 83 1.48 -13.93 14.30
C SER A 83 2.01 -14.35 12.92
N ILE A 84 1.26 -14.15 11.83
CA ILE A 84 1.75 -14.33 10.47
C ILE A 84 2.68 -13.17 10.11
N GLN A 85 3.92 -13.48 9.77
CA GLN A 85 4.93 -12.49 9.40
C GLN A 85 5.47 -12.76 8.00
N TYR A 86 5.66 -11.71 7.21
CA TYR A 86 6.37 -11.83 5.95
C TYR A 86 7.85 -12.16 6.21
N ASP A 87 8.43 -13.09 5.45
CA ASP A 87 9.85 -13.40 5.59
C ASP A 87 10.71 -12.33 4.92
N ALA A 88 11.46 -11.57 5.72
CA ALA A 88 12.28 -10.45 5.24
C ALA A 88 13.34 -10.85 4.20
N ASN A 89 13.76 -12.13 4.16
CA ASN A 89 14.66 -12.61 3.11
C ASN A 89 14.01 -12.63 1.71
N HIS A 90 12.68 -12.61 1.67
CA HIS A 90 11.88 -12.56 0.45
C HIS A 90 11.27 -11.18 0.22
N SER A 91 11.71 -10.11 0.91
CA SER A 91 11.17 -8.77 0.68
C SER A 91 11.51 -8.28 -0.74
N LEU A 92 10.69 -7.37 -1.26
CA LEU A 92 10.71 -7.00 -2.68
C LEU A 92 12.09 -6.55 -3.16
N TRP A 93 12.80 -5.79 -2.33
CA TRP A 93 14.08 -5.20 -2.68
C TRP A 93 15.24 -5.83 -1.89
N ASN A 94 15.05 -7.02 -1.31
CA ASN A 94 16.07 -7.65 -0.48
C ASN A 94 17.43 -7.84 -1.19
N ASN A 95 17.39 -8.07 -2.50
CA ASN A 95 18.55 -8.28 -3.35
C ASN A 95 19.26 -6.98 -3.78
N ILE A 96 18.75 -5.81 -3.41
CA ILE A 96 19.39 -4.53 -3.71
C ILE A 96 20.45 -4.23 -2.65
N GLU A 97 21.70 -4.12 -3.09
CA GLU A 97 22.82 -3.75 -2.23
C GLU A 97 22.62 -2.35 -1.65
N GLU A 98 23.02 -2.17 -0.39
CA GLU A 98 22.94 -0.90 0.35
C GLU A 98 21.55 -0.26 0.45
N ARG A 99 20.48 -1.03 0.17
CA ARG A 99 19.10 -0.55 0.12
C ARG A 99 18.72 0.30 1.35
N LYS A 100 18.09 1.45 1.11
CA LYS A 100 17.48 2.29 2.16
C LYS A 100 16.00 2.04 2.34
N LEU A 101 15.35 1.45 1.36
CA LEU A 101 13.94 1.11 1.40
C LEU A 101 13.73 -0.38 1.16
N ASP A 102 12.64 -0.91 1.69
CA ASP A 102 12.21 -2.28 1.43
C ASP A 102 10.70 -2.42 1.57
N ILE A 103 10.12 -3.40 0.89
CA ILE A 103 8.67 -3.66 0.88
C ILE A 103 8.39 -5.11 1.25
N GLN A 104 7.40 -5.28 2.13
CA GLN A 104 6.82 -6.57 2.47
C GLN A 104 5.32 -6.55 2.20
N PHE A 105 4.73 -7.73 1.98
CA PHE A 105 3.32 -7.86 1.67
C PHE A 105 2.52 -8.39 2.85
N PHE A 106 1.27 -7.93 2.99
CA PHE A 106 0.33 -8.47 3.96
C PHE A 106 -0.33 -9.74 3.44
N HIS A 107 -0.54 -10.71 4.33
CA HIS A 107 -1.22 -11.95 4.01
C HIS A 107 -2.74 -11.74 3.94
N VAL A 108 -3.47 -12.43 3.07
CA VAL A 108 -4.95 -12.45 3.11
C VAL A 108 -5.45 -13.26 4.31
N GLY A 109 -6.50 -12.82 5.00
CA GLY A 109 -6.97 -13.54 6.19
C GLY A 109 -7.84 -12.67 7.08
N MET A 110 -8.56 -13.31 8.01
CA MET A 110 -9.52 -12.65 8.89
C MET A 110 -10.54 -11.83 8.06
N GLY A 111 -10.46 -10.50 8.09
CA GLY A 111 -11.31 -9.59 7.31
C GLY A 111 -10.72 -9.18 5.95
N PHE A 112 -9.44 -9.42 5.71
CA PHE A 112 -8.74 -8.99 4.49
C PHE A 112 -8.90 -10.04 3.37
N ARG A 113 -10.04 -9.99 2.70
CA ARG A 113 -10.45 -10.96 1.68
C ARG A 113 -10.05 -10.55 0.26
N ARG A 114 -9.84 -9.26 0.01
CA ARG A 114 -9.49 -8.77 -1.31
C ARG A 114 -8.08 -9.25 -1.67
N ARG A 115 -7.98 -9.87 -2.84
CA ARG A 115 -6.75 -10.48 -3.37
C ARG A 115 -6.07 -9.47 -4.28
N VAL A 116 -5.16 -8.69 -3.70
CA VAL A 116 -4.42 -7.62 -4.36
C VAL A 116 -3.23 -8.21 -5.10
N ARG A 117 -3.08 -7.85 -6.38
CA ARG A 117 -1.97 -8.28 -7.23
C ARG A 117 -0.79 -7.33 -7.08
N MET A 118 0.42 -7.88 -7.01
CA MET A 118 1.64 -7.10 -6.82
C MET A 118 2.56 -7.32 -8.03
N PHE A 119 3.16 -6.24 -8.53
CA PHE A 119 4.05 -6.28 -9.68
C PHE A 119 5.32 -5.52 -9.38
N SER A 120 6.48 -6.14 -9.63
CA SER A 120 7.73 -5.40 -9.77
C SER A 120 7.73 -4.70 -11.14
N LEU A 121 8.28 -3.49 -11.23
CA LEU A 121 8.37 -2.70 -12.46
C LEU A 121 9.79 -2.17 -12.63
N ASP A 122 10.47 -2.61 -13.68
CA ASP A 122 11.72 -2.01 -14.12
C ASP A 122 11.41 -0.71 -14.87
N ALA A 123 11.78 0.43 -14.29
CA ALA A 123 11.52 1.75 -14.86
C ALA A 123 12.34 2.04 -16.13
N ALA A 124 13.50 1.40 -16.32
CA ALA A 124 14.34 1.60 -17.50
C ALA A 124 13.78 0.86 -18.73
N THR A 125 13.26 -0.36 -18.52
CA THR A 125 12.70 -1.18 -19.60
C THR A 125 11.18 -1.10 -19.73
N GLN A 126 10.52 -0.46 -18.76
CA GLN A 126 9.05 -0.39 -18.64
C GLN A 126 8.40 -1.79 -18.61
N GLN A 127 9.09 -2.75 -18.01
CA GLN A 127 8.64 -4.13 -17.93
C GLN A 127 8.16 -4.44 -16.51
N ALA A 128 6.87 -4.76 -16.39
CA ALA A 128 6.27 -5.24 -15.17
C ALA A 128 6.28 -6.78 -15.10
N ARG A 129 6.53 -7.33 -13.92
CA ARG A 129 6.47 -8.76 -13.64
C ARG A 129 5.66 -9.01 -12.37
N GLU A 130 4.65 -9.86 -12.48
CA GLU A 130 3.81 -10.22 -11.33
C GLU A 130 4.59 -11.01 -10.29
N ILE A 131 4.25 -10.74 -9.03
CA ILE A 131 4.70 -11.49 -7.86
C ILE A 131 3.51 -12.33 -7.43
N HIS A 132 3.57 -13.64 -7.65
CA HIS A 132 2.50 -14.53 -7.18
C HIS A 132 2.61 -14.77 -5.68
N PHE A 133 1.45 -14.99 -5.06
CA PHE A 133 1.41 -15.50 -3.70
C PHE A 133 2.03 -16.90 -3.66
N ARG A 134 2.90 -17.13 -2.68
CA ARG A 134 3.41 -18.45 -2.34
C ARG A 134 3.52 -18.56 -0.81
N PRO A 135 3.10 -19.68 -0.19
CA PRO A 135 3.11 -19.81 1.26
C PRO A 135 4.48 -19.54 1.90
N GLU A 136 5.57 -19.91 1.24
CA GLU A 136 6.96 -19.74 1.69
C GLU A 136 7.42 -18.28 1.82
N LEU A 137 6.66 -17.31 1.29
CA LEU A 137 6.92 -15.89 1.52
C LEU A 137 6.60 -15.46 2.96
N PHE A 138 5.95 -16.33 3.74
CA PHE A 138 5.48 -16.03 5.09
C PHE A 138 5.94 -17.06 6.11
N LYS A 139 6.16 -16.58 7.33
CA LYS A 139 6.32 -17.37 8.55
C LYS A 139 4.98 -17.35 9.28
N TYR A 140 4.32 -18.50 9.35
CA TYR A 140 3.00 -18.62 9.98
C TYR A 140 3.07 -18.74 11.50
N ASN A 141 4.26 -19.06 12.06
CA ASN A 141 4.46 -19.19 13.51
C ASN A 141 3.32 -20.00 14.16
N ASP A 142 2.76 -19.52 15.27
CA ASP A 142 1.65 -20.17 15.99
C ASP A 142 0.25 -19.73 15.49
N ALA A 143 0.13 -19.23 14.25
CA ALA A 143 -1.15 -18.79 13.67
C ALA A 143 -2.17 -19.92 13.48
N GLY A 144 -1.74 -21.19 13.56
CA GLY A 144 -2.61 -22.35 13.33
C GLY A 144 -3.06 -22.51 11.88
N VAL A 145 -2.32 -21.94 10.93
CA VAL A 145 -2.61 -22.07 9.49
C VAL A 145 -2.14 -23.42 8.95
N ASP A 146 -3.04 -24.20 8.37
CA ASP A 146 -2.69 -25.41 7.62
C ASP A 146 -2.28 -25.04 6.19
N THR A 147 -0.98 -24.85 5.97
CA THR A 147 -0.42 -24.40 4.69
C THR A 147 -0.71 -25.34 3.52
N ARG A 148 -1.00 -26.62 3.78
CA ARG A 148 -1.42 -27.58 2.75
C ARG A 148 -2.73 -27.18 2.07
N GLN A 149 -3.59 -26.45 2.78
CA GLN A 149 -4.82 -25.90 2.19
C GLN A 149 -4.53 -24.76 1.20
N LEU A 150 -3.32 -24.18 1.24
CA LEU A 150 -2.90 -23.08 0.38
C LEU A 150 -2.11 -23.56 -0.84
N GLU A 151 -1.63 -24.80 -0.84
CA GLU A 151 -0.91 -25.39 -1.96
C GLU A 151 -1.76 -25.36 -3.23
N GLY A 152 -1.17 -24.89 -4.34
CA GLY A 152 -1.86 -24.75 -5.62
C GLY A 152 -2.84 -23.56 -5.72
N GLN A 153 -3.06 -22.79 -4.65
CA GLN A 153 -3.86 -21.57 -4.71
C GLN A 153 -3.02 -20.35 -5.12
N SER A 154 -2.54 -20.36 -6.36
CA SER A 154 -1.75 -19.26 -6.93
C SER A 154 -2.53 -17.95 -7.04
N ASP A 155 -3.85 -17.99 -6.92
CA ASP A 155 -4.76 -16.86 -7.05
C ASP A 155 -5.13 -16.19 -5.72
N LEU A 156 -4.54 -16.60 -4.57
CA LEU A 156 -4.79 -16.00 -3.25
C LEU A 156 -4.36 -14.53 -3.16
N GLY A 157 -3.30 -14.16 -3.90
CA GLY A 157 -2.76 -12.80 -3.89
C GLY A 157 -2.30 -12.35 -2.51
N PHE A 158 -2.23 -11.03 -2.33
CA PHE A 158 -1.85 -10.39 -1.06
C PHE A 158 -2.99 -9.51 -0.56
N ALA A 159 -2.98 -9.12 0.71
CA ALA A 159 -3.96 -8.17 1.26
C ALA A 159 -3.58 -6.70 1.04
N GLY A 160 -2.28 -6.43 0.83
CA GLY A 160 -1.71 -5.10 0.79
C GLY A 160 -0.20 -5.15 0.94
N PHE A 161 0.43 -4.00 1.21
CA PHE A 161 1.87 -3.91 1.43
C PHE A 161 2.24 -2.90 2.51
N ARG A 162 3.46 -3.03 3.03
CA ARG A 162 4.08 -2.11 3.97
C ARG A 162 5.52 -1.82 3.58
N VAL A 163 5.99 -0.62 3.92
CA VAL A 163 7.30 -0.10 3.53
C VAL A 163 8.15 0.11 4.77
N PHE A 164 9.43 -0.23 4.68
CA PHE A 164 10.43 -0.01 5.71
C PHE A 164 11.52 0.92 5.20
N LYS A 165 12.12 1.69 6.11
CA LYS A 165 13.28 2.55 5.82
C LYS A 165 14.43 2.21 6.75
N ALA A 166 15.65 2.20 6.22
CA ALA A 166 16.87 2.03 7.01
C ALA A 166 17.00 3.16 8.06
N PRO A 167 17.46 2.86 9.30
CA PRO A 167 18.06 1.59 9.74
C PRO A 167 17.05 0.53 10.24
N GLU A 168 15.75 0.78 10.16
CA GLU A 168 14.68 -0.04 10.75
C GLU A 168 14.11 -1.11 9.81
N LEU A 169 14.90 -1.56 8.82
CA LEU A 169 14.45 -2.53 7.82
C LEU A 169 13.90 -3.80 8.48
N ALA A 170 12.70 -4.20 8.05
CA ALA A 170 11.93 -5.33 8.58
C ALA A 170 11.54 -5.24 10.07
N ARG A 171 11.86 -4.15 10.78
CA ARG A 171 11.54 -3.99 12.22
C ARG A 171 10.39 -3.04 12.46
N ARG A 172 10.43 -1.84 11.86
CA ARG A 172 9.37 -0.82 12.00
C ARG A 172 9.01 -0.28 10.62
N ASP A 173 7.78 -0.52 10.20
CA ASP A 173 7.27 0.02 8.94
C ASP A 173 6.88 1.49 9.09
N ILE A 174 6.96 2.21 7.98
CA ILE A 174 6.68 3.64 7.92
C ILE A 174 5.48 4.00 7.05
N VAL A 175 5.01 3.06 6.23
CA VAL A 175 3.87 3.19 5.34
C VAL A 175 3.16 1.85 5.25
N ALA A 176 1.84 1.86 5.26
CA ALA A 176 1.01 0.67 5.05
C ALA A 176 -0.17 0.99 4.13
N PHE A 177 -0.36 0.16 3.10
CA PHE A 177 -1.55 0.13 2.24
C PHE A 177 -2.27 -1.18 2.51
N LEU A 178 -3.45 -1.13 3.12
CA LEU A 178 -4.16 -2.32 3.57
C LEU A 178 -5.66 -2.05 3.76
N GLY A 179 -6.49 -2.86 3.09
CA GLY A 179 -7.95 -2.81 3.20
C GLY A 179 -8.59 -1.70 2.38
N ALA A 180 -9.53 -2.05 1.50
CA ALA A 180 -10.14 -1.12 0.54
C ALA A 180 -9.07 -0.28 -0.16
N SER A 181 -9.22 1.05 -0.17
CA SER A 181 -8.24 2.00 -0.71
C SER A 181 -7.50 2.77 0.39
N TYR A 182 -7.45 2.22 1.61
CA TYR A 182 -6.79 2.89 2.74
C TYR A 182 -5.28 2.79 2.66
N PHE A 183 -4.64 3.86 3.13
CA PHE A 183 -3.21 3.88 3.39
C PHE A 183 -2.88 4.79 4.57
N ARG A 184 -1.77 4.47 5.22
CA ARG A 184 -1.25 5.15 6.41
C ARG A 184 0.23 5.40 6.24
N ALA A 185 0.72 6.43 6.93
CA ALA A 185 2.13 6.69 7.08
C ALA A 185 2.42 7.22 8.49
N VAL A 186 3.68 7.15 8.89
CA VAL A 186 4.15 7.61 10.21
C VAL A 186 5.20 8.72 10.06
N ASP A 187 5.44 9.41 11.15
CA ASP A 187 6.61 10.28 11.31
C ASP A 187 7.73 9.53 12.06
N SER A 188 8.75 10.25 12.55
CA SER A 188 9.86 9.63 13.31
C SER A 188 9.45 8.84 14.56
N THR A 189 8.20 8.92 15.02
CA THR A 189 7.67 8.14 16.15
C THR A 189 7.38 6.69 15.80
N TYR A 190 7.20 6.35 14.51
CA TYR A 190 6.68 5.06 14.05
C TYR A 190 5.26 4.71 14.52
N GLN A 191 4.52 5.69 15.04
CA GLN A 191 3.15 5.50 15.48
C GLN A 191 2.17 5.77 14.33
N TYR A 192 1.32 4.79 14.03
CA TYR A 192 0.19 5.01 13.12
C TYR A 192 -0.97 5.67 13.86
N GLY A 193 -1.42 6.82 13.34
CA GLY A 193 -2.66 7.49 13.75
C GLY A 193 -3.73 7.40 12.67
N LEU A 194 -4.08 8.54 12.07
CA LEU A 194 -5.09 8.63 11.00
C LEU A 194 -4.72 7.79 9.76
N SER A 195 -5.74 7.51 8.94
CA SER A 195 -5.59 6.98 7.59
C SER A 195 -6.02 7.98 6.54
N ALA A 196 -5.40 7.90 5.36
CA ALA A 196 -5.98 8.43 4.13
C ALA A 196 -6.66 7.29 3.35
N ARG A 197 -7.49 7.65 2.35
CA ARG A 197 -7.98 6.69 1.35
C ARG A 197 -7.77 7.23 -0.05
N GLY A 198 -7.72 6.33 -1.04
CA GLY A 198 -7.70 6.72 -2.45
C GLY A 198 -8.95 7.52 -2.82
N LEU A 199 -10.11 7.10 -2.31
CA LEU A 199 -11.40 7.70 -2.63
C LEU A 199 -12.46 7.36 -1.57
N ALA A 200 -13.46 8.23 -1.41
CA ALA A 200 -14.67 7.96 -0.64
C ALA A 200 -15.89 8.14 -1.56
N VAL A 201 -16.88 7.25 -1.44
CA VAL A 201 -18.06 7.23 -2.32
C VAL A 201 -19.31 7.12 -1.45
N ASP A 202 -20.19 8.10 -1.60
CA ASP A 202 -21.51 8.17 -0.95
C ASP A 202 -21.46 8.11 0.59
N THR A 203 -20.32 8.46 1.20
CA THR A 203 -20.18 8.65 2.66
C THR A 203 -21.17 9.71 3.15
N PHE A 204 -21.95 9.41 4.19
CA PHE A 204 -22.99 10.31 4.73
C PHE A 204 -24.05 10.69 3.68
N THR A 205 -24.55 9.71 2.92
CA THR A 205 -25.72 9.89 2.05
C THR A 205 -26.91 9.08 2.57
N ASP A 206 -28.01 9.07 1.83
CA ASP A 206 -29.18 8.22 2.05
C ASP A 206 -28.97 6.76 1.60
N THR A 207 -27.79 6.44 1.04
CA THR A 207 -27.36 5.10 0.67
C THR A 207 -26.15 4.67 1.49
N PRO A 208 -25.91 3.35 1.68
CA PRO A 208 -24.69 2.87 2.33
C PRO A 208 -23.43 3.39 1.63
N GLU A 209 -22.41 3.74 2.41
CA GLU A 209 -21.10 4.11 1.89
C GLU A 209 -20.51 2.97 1.06
N GLU A 210 -19.99 3.32 -0.12
CA GLU A 210 -19.23 2.41 -0.95
C GLU A 210 -17.73 2.60 -0.67
N PHE A 211 -17.01 1.47 -0.53
CA PHE A 211 -15.58 1.44 -0.23
C PHE A 211 -14.81 0.91 -1.45
N PRO A 212 -14.22 1.79 -2.28
CA PRO A 212 -13.38 1.34 -3.39
C PRO A 212 -12.12 0.63 -2.91
N ASP A 213 -11.71 -0.41 -3.64
CA ASP A 213 -10.53 -1.21 -3.34
C ASP A 213 -9.36 -0.83 -4.26
N PHE A 214 -8.14 -0.76 -3.72
CA PHE A 214 -6.96 -0.96 -4.56
C PHE A 214 -6.80 -2.46 -4.87
N THR A 215 -6.76 -2.79 -6.16
CA THR A 215 -6.79 -4.19 -6.63
C THR A 215 -5.47 -4.66 -7.20
N SER A 216 -4.58 -3.75 -7.59
CA SER A 216 -3.26 -4.07 -8.13
C SER A 216 -2.28 -2.93 -7.88
N PHE A 217 -1.03 -3.29 -7.59
CA PHE A 217 0.07 -2.34 -7.40
C PHE A 217 1.28 -2.68 -8.25
N TRP A 218 1.91 -1.66 -8.84
CA TRP A 218 3.17 -1.77 -9.58
C TRP A 218 4.24 -0.92 -8.92
N PHE A 219 5.31 -1.54 -8.47
CA PHE A 219 6.40 -0.90 -7.73
C PHE A 219 7.58 -0.65 -8.65
N GLU A 220 7.93 0.61 -8.88
CA GLU A 220 9.17 0.93 -9.59
C GLU A 220 10.37 0.48 -8.73
N THR A 221 11.23 -0.36 -9.30
CA THR A 221 12.45 -0.81 -8.62
C THR A 221 13.33 0.39 -8.28
N VAL A 222 13.69 0.49 -6.99
CA VAL A 222 14.53 1.58 -6.48
C VAL A 222 16.02 1.33 -6.72
N LYS A 223 16.83 2.38 -6.64
CA LYS A 223 18.28 2.25 -6.46
C LYS A 223 18.60 2.02 -4.99
N GLY A 224 19.80 1.50 -4.68
CA GLY A 224 20.20 1.17 -3.31
C GLY A 224 20.06 2.32 -2.31
N ASP A 225 20.58 3.50 -2.63
CA ASP A 225 20.55 4.65 -1.72
C ASP A 225 19.23 5.45 -1.74
N ALA A 226 18.24 5.04 -2.53
CA ALA A 226 17.02 5.81 -2.73
C ALA A 226 16.13 5.84 -1.48
N THR A 227 15.64 7.03 -1.14
CA THR A 227 14.63 7.27 -0.08
C THR A 227 13.29 7.73 -0.64
N VAL A 228 13.13 7.66 -1.96
CA VAL A 228 11.90 7.97 -2.69
C VAL A 228 11.62 6.80 -3.63
N PHE A 229 10.35 6.43 -3.76
CA PHE A 229 9.92 5.42 -4.73
C PHE A 229 8.55 5.75 -5.30
N THR A 230 8.27 5.19 -6.48
CA THR A 230 6.96 5.29 -7.14
C THR A 230 6.21 3.98 -7.02
N VAL A 231 4.93 4.05 -6.67
CA VAL A 231 4.01 2.93 -6.78
C VAL A 231 2.74 3.37 -7.52
N TYR A 232 2.33 2.57 -8.50
CA TYR A 232 1.08 2.76 -9.22
C TYR A 232 0.00 1.86 -8.66
N ALA A 233 -1.26 2.31 -8.62
CA ALA A 233 -2.36 1.52 -8.08
C ALA A 233 -3.61 1.58 -8.97
N LEU A 234 -4.22 0.42 -9.23
CA LEU A 234 -5.53 0.31 -9.86
C LEU A 234 -6.61 0.28 -8.78
N LEU A 235 -7.56 1.20 -8.85
CA LEU A 235 -8.74 1.27 -7.98
C LEU A 235 -9.96 0.74 -8.72
N ASP A 236 -10.76 -0.08 -8.05
CA ASP A 236 -12.00 -0.64 -8.60
C ASP A 236 -13.11 -0.73 -7.54
N SER A 237 -14.35 -0.44 -7.94
CA SER A 237 -15.53 -0.48 -7.10
C SER A 237 -16.82 -0.62 -7.95
N PRO A 238 -17.98 -0.85 -7.31
CA PRO A 238 -19.26 -0.90 -8.01
C PRO A 238 -19.58 0.34 -8.86
N SER A 239 -19.16 1.52 -8.41
CA SER A 239 -19.53 2.80 -9.04
C SER A 239 -18.40 3.47 -9.80
N ILE A 240 -17.13 3.14 -9.54
CA ILE A 240 -15.99 3.89 -10.10
C ILE A 240 -14.73 3.03 -10.23
N THR A 241 -13.87 3.40 -11.17
CA THR A 241 -12.50 2.88 -11.25
C THR A 241 -11.51 4.04 -11.21
N GLY A 242 -10.23 3.75 -10.93
CA GLY A 242 -9.21 4.79 -10.95
C GLY A 242 -7.79 4.29 -11.17
N ALA A 243 -6.96 5.17 -11.71
CA ALA A 243 -5.54 4.95 -11.91
C ALA A 243 -4.75 5.94 -11.05
N TYR A 244 -3.99 5.43 -10.08
CA TYR A 244 -3.22 6.24 -9.15
C TYR A 244 -1.73 6.07 -9.39
N LYS A 245 -0.98 7.15 -9.18
CA LYS A 245 0.48 7.17 -9.08
C LYS A 245 0.84 7.87 -7.78
N PHE A 246 1.54 7.16 -6.91
CA PHE A 246 2.07 7.67 -5.66
C PHE A 246 3.58 7.80 -5.82
N THR A 247 4.12 9.01 -5.62
CA THR A 247 5.55 9.21 -5.39
C THR A 247 5.75 9.45 -3.89
N ILE A 248 6.35 8.48 -3.22
CA ILE A 248 6.43 8.41 -1.76
C ILE A 248 7.84 8.78 -1.33
N HIS A 249 7.96 9.92 -0.66
CA HIS A 249 9.21 10.46 -0.11
C HIS A 249 9.34 10.07 1.35
N CYS A 250 10.20 9.10 1.63
CA CYS A 250 10.48 8.61 2.99
C CYS A 250 11.61 9.45 3.61
N GLN A 251 11.26 10.64 4.11
CA GLN A 251 12.23 11.58 4.70
C GLN A 251 12.70 11.09 6.08
N ASP A 252 13.57 11.86 6.74
CA ASP A 252 14.11 11.47 8.04
C ASP A 252 13.11 11.58 9.18
N THR A 253 12.20 12.55 9.10
CA THR A 253 11.23 12.82 10.16
C THR A 253 9.78 12.57 9.75
N GLN A 254 9.50 12.37 8.46
CA GLN A 254 8.14 12.26 7.95
C GLN A 254 8.08 11.53 6.59
N VAL A 255 6.89 11.13 6.19
CA VAL A 255 6.60 10.66 4.84
C VAL A 255 5.75 11.70 4.12
N ILE A 256 6.15 12.08 2.91
CA ILE A 256 5.34 12.92 2.01
C ILE A 256 4.95 12.07 0.81
N MET A 257 3.68 12.12 0.41
CA MET A 257 3.18 11.40 -0.78
C MET A 257 2.62 12.40 -1.78
N ASP A 258 3.22 12.45 -2.97
CA ASP A 258 2.60 13.09 -4.12
C ASP A 258 1.65 12.08 -4.77
N VAL A 259 0.38 12.46 -4.93
CA VAL A 259 -0.68 11.57 -5.43
C VAL A 259 -1.31 12.15 -6.68
N GLU A 260 -1.09 11.48 -7.81
CA GLU A 260 -1.79 11.75 -9.07
C GLU A 260 -2.88 10.69 -9.26
N ASN A 261 -4.08 11.09 -9.70
CA ASN A 261 -5.16 10.15 -9.98
C ASN A 261 -5.98 10.51 -11.22
N HIS A 262 -6.54 9.48 -11.86
CA HIS A 262 -7.52 9.58 -12.94
C HIS A 262 -8.70 8.67 -12.59
N LEU A 263 -9.91 9.23 -12.53
CA LEU A 263 -11.10 8.52 -12.05
C LEU A 263 -12.13 8.39 -13.17
N TYR A 264 -12.76 7.22 -13.28
CA TYR A 264 -13.75 6.90 -14.31
C TYR A 264 -15.01 6.32 -13.67
N ALA A 265 -16.08 7.09 -13.65
CA ALA A 265 -17.37 6.64 -13.11
C ALA A 265 -17.97 5.55 -14.02
N ARG A 266 -18.44 4.46 -13.41
CA ARG A 266 -19.27 3.42 -14.07
C ARG A 266 -20.74 3.82 -14.15
N LYS A 267 -21.19 4.55 -13.12
CA LYS A 267 -22.55 5.04 -12.95
C LYS A 267 -22.53 6.33 -12.11
N ASP A 268 -23.68 6.98 -12.00
CA ASP A 268 -23.84 8.19 -11.21
C ASP A 268 -23.49 7.96 -9.74
N ILE A 269 -22.78 8.93 -9.14
CA ILE A 269 -22.33 8.97 -7.75
C ILE A 269 -22.94 10.21 -7.10
N LYS A 270 -23.54 10.08 -5.91
CA LYS A 270 -24.18 11.23 -5.24
C LYS A 270 -23.15 12.12 -4.57
N GLN A 271 -22.16 11.52 -3.90
CA GLN A 271 -21.10 12.25 -3.21
C GLN A 271 -19.74 11.58 -3.42
N LEU A 272 -18.81 12.31 -4.04
CA LEU A 272 -17.45 11.87 -4.28
C LEU A 272 -16.48 12.60 -3.34
N GLY A 273 -15.77 11.86 -2.50
CA GLY A 273 -14.74 12.40 -1.61
C GLY A 273 -13.34 12.23 -2.19
N ILE A 274 -12.68 13.36 -2.48
CA ILE A 274 -11.29 13.42 -2.97
C ILE A 274 -10.34 13.73 -1.81
N ALA A 275 -9.18 13.06 -1.78
CA ALA A 275 -8.21 13.10 -0.68
C ALA A 275 -8.85 12.88 0.71
N PRO A 276 -9.68 11.83 0.88
CA PRO A 276 -10.34 11.56 2.16
C PRO A 276 -9.34 11.17 3.24
N MET A 277 -9.61 11.62 4.46
CA MET A 277 -8.93 11.22 5.69
C MET A 277 -9.93 10.62 6.66
N THR A 278 -9.49 9.63 7.44
CA THR A 278 -10.27 8.97 8.49
C THR A 278 -9.41 8.96 9.75
N SER A 279 -9.94 9.50 10.83
CA SER A 279 -9.27 9.57 12.12
C SER A 279 -10.24 9.14 13.22
N MET A 280 -9.76 9.14 14.46
CA MET A 280 -10.52 8.76 15.65
C MET A 280 -10.43 9.88 16.68
N PHE A 281 -11.58 10.27 17.24
CA PHE A 281 -11.64 11.14 18.41
C PHE A 281 -12.63 10.54 19.40
N SER A 282 -12.13 10.04 20.54
CA SER A 282 -12.99 9.57 21.62
C SER A 282 -13.32 10.75 22.54
N CYS A 283 -12.29 11.39 23.09
CA CYS A 283 -12.44 12.44 24.09
C CYS A 283 -11.17 13.31 24.18
N GLY A 284 -11.32 14.57 24.58
CA GLY A 284 -10.20 15.51 24.71
C GLY A 284 -10.63 16.84 25.34
N ASN A 285 -9.76 17.85 25.31
CA ASN A 285 -10.02 19.15 25.96
C ASN A 285 -11.32 19.83 25.50
N ASN A 286 -11.66 19.69 24.21
CA ASN A 286 -12.82 20.35 23.60
C ASN A 286 -14.15 19.59 23.82
N GLU A 287 -14.08 18.30 24.18
CA GLU A 287 -15.25 17.44 24.39
C GLU A 287 -14.93 16.32 25.37
N ARG A 288 -15.55 16.38 26.56
CA ARG A 288 -15.22 15.57 27.73
C ARG A 288 -16.24 14.46 28.03
N ARG A 289 -17.38 14.42 27.34
CA ARG A 289 -18.49 13.51 27.65
C ARG A 289 -18.09 12.02 27.69
N MET A 290 -17.13 11.62 26.85
CA MET A 290 -16.64 10.25 26.74
C MET A 290 -15.31 10.02 27.48
N CYS A 291 -14.81 11.00 28.26
CA CYS A 291 -13.60 10.87 29.06
C CYS A 291 -13.86 10.13 30.39
N ASP A 292 -14.56 8.99 30.35
CA ASP A 292 -14.67 8.07 31.49
C ASP A 292 -13.59 6.99 31.37
N THR A 293 -12.34 7.41 31.55
CA THR A 293 -11.13 6.60 31.38
C THR A 293 -10.01 7.17 32.25
N ILE A 294 -9.01 6.36 32.52
CA ILE A 294 -7.80 6.79 33.26
C ILE A 294 -6.91 7.73 32.42
N HIS A 295 -7.08 7.74 31.10
CA HIS A 295 -6.31 8.57 30.17
C HIS A 295 -6.97 9.95 30.02
N PRO A 296 -6.24 11.07 30.16
CA PRO A 296 -6.87 12.39 30.08
C PRO A 296 -7.44 12.74 28.69
N GLN A 297 -6.83 12.21 27.63
CA GLN A 297 -7.25 12.38 26.23
C GLN A 297 -7.05 11.08 25.44
N ILE A 298 -7.93 10.82 24.48
CA ILE A 298 -7.87 9.67 23.57
C ILE A 298 -8.36 10.10 22.18
N HIS A 299 -7.42 10.36 21.26
CA HIS A 299 -7.68 10.71 19.86
C HIS A 299 -6.41 10.61 19.00
N ASP A 300 -6.58 10.34 17.70
CA ASP A 300 -5.51 10.38 16.68
C ASP A 300 -5.43 11.77 15.99
N SER A 301 -6.41 12.64 16.26
CA SER A 301 -6.50 14.00 15.73
C SER A 301 -7.43 14.82 16.61
N ASP A 302 -7.10 16.10 16.83
CA ASP A 302 -7.87 16.99 17.70
C ASP A 302 -8.69 18.03 16.92
N ARG A 303 -8.39 18.24 15.64
CA ARG A 303 -9.07 19.25 14.79
C ARG A 303 -8.98 18.96 13.31
N LEU A 304 -9.92 19.52 12.57
CA LEU A 304 -9.80 19.83 11.16
C LEU A 304 -9.22 21.25 11.01
N SER A 305 -8.19 21.38 10.19
CA SER A 305 -7.65 22.66 9.73
C SER A 305 -7.87 22.80 8.23
N MET A 306 -8.28 23.98 7.77
CA MET A 306 -8.51 24.28 6.36
C MET A 306 -7.92 25.64 6.00
N TRP A 307 -7.23 25.70 4.86
CA TRP A 307 -6.81 26.92 4.21
C TRP A 307 -7.68 27.15 2.99
N LEU A 308 -8.64 28.06 3.13
CA LEU A 308 -9.66 28.30 2.12
C LEU A 308 -9.11 29.05 0.90
N GLY A 309 -9.82 28.97 -0.22
CA GLY A 309 -9.43 29.63 -1.46
C GLY A 309 -9.30 31.15 -1.33
N ASN A 310 -10.15 31.77 -0.49
CA ASN A 310 -10.12 33.20 -0.16
C ASN A 310 -8.95 33.61 0.75
N GLY A 311 -8.16 32.66 1.27
CA GLY A 311 -7.03 32.89 2.16
C GLY A 311 -7.32 32.76 3.66
N GLU A 312 -8.58 32.56 4.06
CA GLU A 312 -8.98 32.33 5.45
C GLU A 312 -8.46 30.97 5.96
N TRP A 313 -8.10 30.92 7.25
CA TRP A 313 -7.81 29.67 7.96
C TRP A 313 -8.97 29.31 8.88
N VAL A 314 -9.58 28.15 8.64
CA VAL A 314 -10.63 27.59 9.49
C VAL A 314 -10.05 26.50 10.36
N CYS A 315 -10.33 26.57 11.66
CA CYS A 315 -10.01 25.52 12.62
C CYS A 315 -11.31 25.01 13.24
N ARG A 316 -11.63 23.73 13.05
CA ARG A 316 -12.76 23.03 13.67
C ARG A 316 -12.23 21.94 14.58
N PRO A 317 -12.19 22.15 15.91
CA PRO A 317 -11.92 21.08 16.87
C PRO A 317 -12.79 19.86 16.60
N LEU A 318 -12.31 18.64 16.82
CA LEU A 318 -13.14 17.43 16.72
C LEU A 318 -13.96 17.22 18.00
N ASN A 319 -15.06 16.51 17.87
CA ASN A 319 -15.93 16.11 18.97
C ASN A 319 -16.49 14.71 18.74
N ASN A 320 -16.98 14.06 19.79
CA ASN A 320 -17.63 12.75 19.73
C ASN A 320 -19.14 12.92 20.04
N PRO A 321 -19.97 13.29 19.05
CA PRO A 321 -21.38 13.59 19.28
C PRO A 321 -22.20 12.31 19.56
N GLN A 322 -23.32 12.44 20.29
CA GLN A 322 -24.23 11.32 20.55
C GLN A 322 -24.97 10.80 19.31
N LYS A 323 -25.02 11.61 18.25
CA LYS A 323 -25.66 11.29 16.98
C LYS A 323 -24.69 11.63 15.87
N LEU A 324 -24.78 10.89 14.78
CA LEU A 324 -24.01 11.12 13.58
C LEU A 324 -24.22 12.56 13.06
N GLN A 325 -23.13 13.27 12.79
CA GLN A 325 -23.14 14.67 12.34
C GLN A 325 -22.36 14.85 11.03
N PHE A 326 -22.83 15.76 10.20
CA PHE A 326 -22.15 16.20 8.98
C PHE A 326 -21.99 17.71 9.01
N ASN A 327 -20.78 18.15 8.72
CA ASN A 327 -20.42 19.56 8.66
C ASN A 327 -19.87 19.82 7.25
N ALA A 328 -20.45 20.78 6.55
CA ALA A 328 -20.01 21.17 5.22
C ALA A 328 -19.47 22.60 5.27
N PHE A 329 -18.25 22.78 4.77
CA PHE A 329 -17.61 24.08 4.62
C PHE A 329 -17.50 24.37 3.12
N GLN A 330 -18.34 25.27 2.62
CA GLN A 330 -18.34 25.62 1.20
C GLN A 330 -17.12 26.48 0.88
N ASP A 331 -16.38 26.10 -0.17
CA ASP A 331 -15.21 26.82 -0.63
C ASP A 331 -15.03 26.64 -2.14
N LYS A 332 -14.22 27.50 -2.77
CA LYS A 332 -13.83 27.42 -4.17
C LYS A 332 -12.31 27.47 -4.28
N ASN A 333 -11.73 26.43 -4.89
CA ASN A 333 -10.28 26.24 -5.00
C ASN A 333 -9.57 26.24 -3.62
N PRO A 334 -9.89 25.26 -2.74
CA PRO A 334 -9.23 25.15 -1.44
C PRO A 334 -7.72 25.02 -1.59
N ARG A 335 -6.97 25.69 -0.72
CA ARG A 335 -5.49 25.69 -0.76
C ARG A 335 -4.91 24.53 0.05
N GLY A 336 -5.64 24.02 1.04
CA GLY A 336 -5.27 22.84 1.79
C GLY A 336 -6.27 22.52 2.88
N PHE A 337 -6.31 21.27 3.33
CA PHE A 337 -7.06 20.85 4.51
C PHE A 337 -6.41 19.60 5.10
N GLY A 338 -6.59 19.39 6.40
CA GLY A 338 -5.95 18.30 7.13
C GLY A 338 -6.61 18.05 8.47
N LEU A 339 -6.68 16.79 8.87
CA LEU A 339 -6.85 16.44 10.28
C LEU A 339 -5.50 16.55 10.95
N LEU A 340 -5.44 17.31 12.05
CA LEU A 340 -4.20 17.60 12.76
C LEU A 340 -4.29 17.10 14.20
N GLN A 341 -3.12 16.82 14.75
CA GLN A 341 -2.91 16.62 16.18
C GLN A 341 -1.80 17.59 16.62
N LEU A 342 -2.20 18.65 17.33
CA LEU A 342 -1.26 19.68 17.77
C LEU A 342 -0.72 19.44 19.18
N ASP A 343 -1.50 18.82 20.05
CA ASP A 343 -1.07 18.44 21.39
C ASP A 343 -0.29 17.13 21.34
N ARG A 344 0.99 17.18 21.74
CA ARG A 344 1.91 16.03 21.71
C ARG A 344 2.59 15.75 23.04
N ASP A 345 2.14 16.38 24.13
CA ASP A 345 2.70 16.15 25.46
C ASP A 345 2.15 14.83 26.04
N PHE A 346 3.03 13.86 26.30
CA PHE A 346 2.62 12.57 26.88
C PHE A 346 1.81 12.72 28.17
N SER A 347 2.08 13.74 28.99
CA SER A 347 1.34 13.97 30.24
C SER A 347 -0.15 14.26 30.03
N HIS A 348 -0.53 14.66 28.82
CA HIS A 348 -1.92 14.92 28.42
C HIS A 348 -2.65 13.66 27.90
N TYR A 349 -1.96 12.55 27.67
CA TYR A 349 -2.55 11.29 27.18
C TYR A 349 -2.33 10.12 28.15
N GLN A 350 -1.11 9.99 28.69
CA GLN A 350 -0.73 8.98 29.68
C GLN A 350 -1.07 7.54 29.27
N ASP A 351 -1.06 7.25 27.97
CA ASP A 351 -1.32 5.92 27.42
C ASP A 351 -0.06 5.34 26.78
N VAL A 352 0.54 4.36 27.44
CA VAL A 352 1.76 3.67 27.00
C VAL A 352 1.48 2.56 25.98
N MET A 353 0.21 2.22 25.76
CA MET A 353 -0.20 1.20 24.78
C MET A 353 -0.68 1.84 23.50
N GLY A 354 -1.54 2.85 23.60
CA GLY A 354 -2.07 3.62 22.47
C GLY A 354 -1.07 4.63 21.91
N TRP A 355 -0.22 5.22 22.76
CA TRP A 355 0.76 6.27 22.39
C TRP A 355 0.15 7.36 21.50
N TYR A 356 -0.98 7.90 21.93
CA TYR A 356 -1.73 8.91 21.19
C TYR A 356 -1.04 10.29 21.13
N ASN A 357 0.10 10.51 21.79
CA ASN A 357 0.75 11.83 21.87
C ASN A 357 1.74 12.10 20.72
#